data_AF-A0A9E0WZ70-F1
#
_entry.id   AF-A0A9E0WZ70-F1
#
_cell.length_a   1.000
_cell.length_b   1.000
_cell.length_c   1.000
_cell.angle_alpha   90.00
_cell.angle_beta   90.00
_cell.angle_gamma   90.00
#
_symmetry.space_group_name_H-M   'P 1'
#
loop_
_entity.id
_entity.type
_entity.pdbx_description
1 polymer ?
#
loop_
_entity_poly.entity_id
_entity_poly.type
_entity_poly.pdbx_seq_one_letter_code
_entity_poly.pdbx_strand_id
1 'polypeptide(L)'
;MGRTAARAGLNANDNELIRHIHADLADSCDEELELELDDRLLDPATSADDGEDAKAQRRQQGGIHQAKEIMLERTHIPEAPWWVVQAVDEKRARLNCIHHLLGQVPYAETEHAAIVLPGRERHEDYIRYPVPREMIVREVH
;
A
#
# COMPACT_ATOMS: atom_id res chain seq x y z
N MET A 1 27.41 20.50 -27.37
CA MET A 1 27.31 21.24 -26.10
C MET A 1 26.82 20.27 -25.04
N GLY A 2 27.75 19.70 -24.26
CA GLY A 2 27.44 18.70 -23.26
C GLY A 2 26.84 19.33 -22.01
N ARG A 3 25.69 18.83 -21.57
CA ARG A 3 25.17 19.09 -20.22
C ARG A 3 25.68 17.97 -19.33
N THR A 4 26.76 18.26 -18.63
CA THR A 4 27.27 17.44 -17.53
C THR A 4 26.19 17.40 -16.46
N ALA A 5 25.54 16.25 -16.29
CA ALA A 5 24.67 16.00 -15.14
C ALA A 5 25.57 15.95 -13.90
N ALA A 6 25.56 17.03 -13.13
CA ALA A 6 26.18 17.05 -11.82
C ALA A 6 25.48 15.98 -10.98
N ARG A 7 26.25 14.93 -10.63
CA ARG A 7 25.87 13.89 -9.69
C ARG A 7 25.62 14.57 -8.35
N ALA A 8 24.36 14.88 -8.03
CA ALA A 8 23.97 15.32 -6.70
C ALA A 8 24.11 14.11 -5.78
N GLY A 9 25.27 13.97 -5.14
CA GLY A 9 25.44 12.99 -4.07
C GLY A 9 24.48 13.33 -2.94
N LEU A 10 23.81 12.30 -2.41
CA LEU A 10 22.96 12.38 -1.22
C LEU A 10 23.70 13.12 -0.09
N ASN A 11 23.01 14.05 0.56
CA ASN A 11 23.61 14.88 1.60
C ASN A 11 23.86 14.01 2.85
N ALA A 12 24.91 14.28 3.63
CA ALA A 12 25.25 13.48 4.81
C ALA A 12 24.09 13.38 5.84
N ASN A 13 23.25 14.42 5.93
CA ASN A 13 22.05 14.45 6.77
C ASN A 13 20.93 13.51 6.28
N ASP A 14 20.81 13.30 4.97
CA ASP A 14 19.79 12.40 4.42
C ASP A 14 20.14 10.95 4.79
N ASN A 15 21.43 10.59 4.77
CA ASN A 15 21.90 9.27 5.18
C ASN A 15 21.70 9.00 6.68
N GLU A 16 21.83 10.02 7.54
CA GLU A 16 21.61 9.89 8.97
C GLU A 16 20.11 9.78 9.31
N LEU A 17 19.28 10.59 8.65
CA LEU A 17 17.82 10.49 8.74
C LEU A 17 17.30 9.13 8.26
N ILE A 18 17.81 8.65 7.13
CA ILE A 18 17.48 7.33 6.58
C ILE A 18 17.83 6.26 7.62
N ARG A 19 19.05 6.24 8.16
CA ARG A 19 19.45 5.28 9.20
C ARG A 19 18.58 5.33 10.45
N HIS A 20 18.19 6.51 10.91
CA HIS A 20 17.31 6.63 12.07
C HIS A 20 15.92 6.07 11.79
N ILE A 21 15.33 6.40 10.63
CA ILE A 21 14.05 5.83 10.19
C ILE A 21 14.15 4.30 10.07
N HIS A 22 15.28 3.78 9.58
CA HIS A 22 15.51 2.34 9.50
C HIS A 22 15.55 1.66 10.85
N ALA A 23 16.27 2.23 11.82
CA ALA A 23 16.34 1.70 13.18
C ALA A 23 14.95 1.72 13.84
N ASP A 24 14.23 2.83 13.74
CA ASP A 24 12.88 2.95 14.30
C ASP A 24 11.89 1.97 13.65
N LEU A 25 11.99 1.76 12.33
CA LEU A 25 11.16 0.79 11.61
C LEU A 25 11.54 -0.66 11.93
N ALA A 26 12.81 -0.93 12.21
CA ALA A 26 13.29 -2.25 12.63
C ALA A 26 12.66 -2.64 13.97
N ASP A 27 12.79 -1.76 14.96
CA ASP A 27 12.27 -1.97 16.31
C ASP A 27 10.75 -2.14 16.30
N SER A 28 10.02 -1.28 15.57
CA SER A 28 8.57 -1.40 15.45
C SER A 28 8.12 -2.67 14.71
N CYS A 29 8.87 -3.14 13.71
CA CYS A 29 8.56 -4.40 13.02
C CYS A 29 8.83 -5.63 13.89
N ASP A 30 9.86 -5.59 14.73
CA ASP A 30 10.16 -6.67 15.67
C ASP A 30 9.08 -6.78 16.76
N GLU A 31 8.61 -5.66 17.32
CA GLU A 31 7.54 -5.63 18.33
C GLU A 31 6.18 -6.14 17.79
N GLU A 32 5.76 -5.70 16.60
CA GLU A 32 4.50 -6.14 15.98
C GLU A 32 4.50 -7.63 15.66
N LEU A 33 5.63 -8.16 15.20
CA LEU A 33 5.74 -9.59 15.01
C LEU A 33 5.61 -10.34 16.33
N GLU A 34 6.30 -9.88 17.39
CA GLU A 34 6.23 -10.53 18.70
C GLU A 34 4.77 -10.63 19.16
N LEU A 35 3.99 -9.56 18.96
CA LEU A 35 2.54 -9.55 19.18
C LEU A 35 1.79 -10.59 18.32
N GLU A 36 2.06 -10.67 17.01
CA GLU A 36 1.42 -11.67 16.15
C GLU A 36 1.79 -13.13 16.52
N LEU A 37 3.02 -13.36 16.97
CA LEU A 37 3.48 -14.67 17.43
C LEU A 37 2.81 -15.04 18.75
N ASP A 38 2.67 -14.08 19.67
CA ASP A 38 1.97 -14.26 20.94
C ASP A 38 0.46 -14.54 20.73
N ASP A 39 -0.20 -13.81 19.81
CA ASP A 39 -1.60 -14.04 19.45
C ASP A 39 -1.82 -15.45 18.86
N ARG A 40 -0.89 -15.93 18.01
CA ARG A 40 -0.93 -17.30 17.46
C ARG A 40 -0.79 -18.38 18.54
N LEU A 41 -0.02 -18.11 19.59
CA LEU A 41 0.16 -19.03 20.72
C LEU A 41 -1.11 -19.13 21.59
N LEU A 42 -1.89 -18.04 21.67
CA LEU A 42 -3.15 -17.96 22.42
C LEU A 42 -4.34 -18.60 21.69
N ASP A 43 -4.32 -18.70 20.36
CA ASP A 43 -5.41 -19.31 19.59
C ASP A 43 -5.26 -20.85 19.52
N PRO A 44 -6.19 -21.62 20.14
CA PRO A 44 -6.13 -23.08 20.15
C PRO A 44 -6.26 -23.72 18.77
N ALA A 45 -6.75 -22.99 17.75
CA ALA A 45 -6.82 -23.48 16.37
C ALA A 45 -5.46 -23.45 15.63
N THR A 46 -4.52 -22.61 16.07
CA THR A 46 -3.17 -22.47 15.48
C THR A 46 -2.06 -23.05 16.36
N SER A 47 -2.40 -23.57 17.53
CA SER A 47 -1.50 -24.03 18.61
C SER A 47 -0.60 -25.26 18.30
N ALA A 48 -0.44 -25.65 17.04
CA ALA A 48 0.40 -26.77 16.62
C ALA A 48 1.87 -26.39 16.30
N ASP A 49 2.25 -25.11 16.45
CA ASP A 49 3.62 -24.66 16.16
C ASP A 49 4.55 -24.90 17.38
N ASP A 50 5.50 -25.82 17.22
CA ASP A 50 6.43 -26.29 18.26
C ASP A 50 7.59 -25.30 18.59
N GLY A 51 7.47 -24.03 18.17
CA GLY A 51 8.46 -22.97 18.42
C GLY A 51 9.72 -23.06 17.54
N GLU A 52 9.80 -24.06 16.66
CA GLU A 52 10.81 -24.13 15.59
C GLU A 52 10.45 -23.21 14.42
N ASP A 53 9.16 -23.07 14.07
CA ASP A 53 8.73 -22.15 13.02
C ASP A 53 8.90 -20.69 13.48
N ALA A 54 8.60 -20.37 14.76
CA ALA A 54 8.87 -19.06 15.33
C ALA A 54 10.37 -18.64 15.22
N LYS A 55 11.31 -19.56 15.48
CA LYS A 55 12.75 -19.30 15.32
C LYS A 55 13.14 -19.14 13.85
N ALA A 56 12.53 -19.92 12.95
CA ALA A 56 12.74 -19.80 11.52
C ALA A 56 12.24 -18.45 10.99
N GLN A 57 11.09 -17.99 11.47
CA GLN A 57 10.50 -16.70 11.11
C GLN A 57 11.36 -15.51 11.56
N ARG A 58 11.87 -15.52 12.80
CA ARG A 58 12.83 -14.52 13.29
C ARG A 58 14.11 -14.46 12.46
N ARG A 59 14.66 -15.62 12.07
CA ARG A 59 15.86 -15.67 11.19
C ARG A 59 15.59 -15.08 9.81
N GLN A 60 14.43 -15.39 9.23
CA GLN A 60 14.06 -14.84 7.92
C GLN A 60 13.90 -13.32 7.98
N GLN A 61 13.37 -12.78 9.07
CA GLN A 61 13.19 -11.34 9.24
C GLN A 61 14.49 -10.55 9.33
N GLY A 62 15.48 -11.04 10.08
CA GLY A 62 16.80 -10.39 10.10
C GLY A 62 17.39 -10.26 8.69
N GLY A 63 17.20 -11.30 7.86
CA GLY A 63 17.58 -11.25 6.44
C GLY A 63 16.74 -10.29 5.60
N ILE A 64 15.42 -10.23 5.81
CA ILE A 64 14.52 -9.30 5.13
C ILE A 64 14.85 -7.85 5.51
N HIS A 65 15.14 -7.56 6.77
CA HIS A 65 15.52 -6.23 7.24
C HIS A 65 16.81 -5.76 6.56
N GLN A 66 17.88 -6.56 6.62
CA GLN A 66 19.14 -6.24 5.98
C GLN A 66 18.99 -6.05 4.46
N ALA A 67 18.18 -6.87 3.80
CA ALA A 67 17.92 -6.73 2.37
C ALA A 67 17.17 -5.43 2.05
N LYS A 68 16.20 -5.01 2.88
CA LYS A 68 15.46 -3.75 2.73
C LYS A 68 16.38 -2.54 2.91
N GLU A 69 17.29 -2.57 3.89
CA GLU A 69 18.28 -1.50 4.09
C GLU A 69 19.17 -1.31 2.86
N ILE A 70 19.78 -2.40 2.36
CA ILE A 70 20.64 -2.35 1.19
C ILE A 70 19.86 -1.89 -0.05
N MET A 71 18.61 -2.34 -0.21
CA MET A 71 17.74 -1.91 -1.31
C MET A 71 17.48 -0.41 -1.24
N LEU A 72 17.07 0.11 -0.08
CA LEU A 72 16.73 1.53 0.09
C LEU A 72 17.96 2.42 -0.10
N GLU A 73 19.10 2.06 0.49
CA GLU A 73 20.36 2.80 0.30
C GLU A 73 20.78 2.88 -1.17
N ARG A 74 20.60 1.81 -1.95
CA ARG A 74 21.04 1.75 -3.35
C ARG A 74 20.05 2.32 -4.35
N THR A 75 18.77 2.37 -4.02
CA THR A 75 17.70 2.71 -4.98
C THR A 75 16.94 3.98 -4.64
N HIS A 76 17.15 4.57 -3.46
CA HIS A 76 16.61 5.89 -3.13
C HIS A 76 17.40 6.98 -3.88
N ILE A 77 16.82 7.47 -4.97
CA ILE A 77 17.40 8.51 -5.83
C ILE A 77 16.42 9.68 -6.01
N PRO A 78 16.91 10.91 -6.30
CA PRO A 78 16.05 12.08 -6.44
C PRO A 78 14.94 11.95 -7.48
N GLU A 79 15.17 11.19 -8.56
CA GLU A 79 14.20 10.96 -9.62
C GLU A 79 13.13 9.92 -9.26
N ALA A 80 13.40 9.07 -8.26
CA ALA A 80 12.53 7.99 -7.81
C ALA A 80 12.69 7.79 -6.29
N PRO A 81 12.20 8.74 -5.47
CA PRO A 81 12.37 8.68 -4.03
C PRO A 81 11.49 7.59 -3.41
N TRP A 82 12.09 6.79 -2.53
CA TRP A 82 11.35 5.94 -1.61
C TRP A 82 10.80 6.77 -0.45
N TRP A 83 9.55 6.48 -0.06
CA TRP A 83 8.87 7.10 1.07
C TRP A 83 8.49 6.02 2.09
N VAL A 84 8.79 6.26 3.36
CA VAL A 84 8.43 5.36 4.46
C VAL A 84 7.15 5.87 5.11
N VAL A 85 6.14 5.01 5.21
CA VAL A 85 4.86 5.32 5.87
C VAL A 85 4.73 4.42 7.09
N GLN A 86 4.59 5.02 8.28
CA GLN A 86 4.38 4.29 9.52
C GLN A 86 3.00 3.61 9.51
N ALA A 87 2.99 2.29 9.70
CA ALA A 87 1.81 1.45 9.46
C ALA A 87 1.17 0.83 10.72
N VAL A 88 1.59 1.27 11.92
CA VAL A 88 1.03 0.79 13.21
C VAL A 88 -0.50 0.95 13.28
N ASP A 89 -1.04 2.06 12.77
CA ASP A 89 -2.49 2.21 12.53
C ASP A 89 -2.76 2.15 11.03
N GLU A 90 -3.30 1.01 10.58
CA GLU A 90 -3.54 0.74 9.16
C GLU A 90 -4.45 1.78 8.50
N LYS A 91 -5.45 2.31 9.21
CA LYS A 91 -6.39 3.31 8.65
C LYS A 91 -5.66 4.63 8.43
N ARG A 92 -4.87 5.07 9.42
CA ARG A 92 -4.07 6.30 9.31
C ARG A 92 -2.99 6.16 8.23
N ALA A 93 -2.33 5.02 8.17
CA ALA A 93 -1.31 4.74 7.17
C ALA A 93 -1.85 4.84 5.75
N ARG A 94 -3.03 4.26 5.50
CA ARG A 94 -3.73 4.36 4.20
C ARG A 94 -4.06 5.81 3.85
N LEU A 95 -4.63 6.58 4.78
CA LEU A 95 -4.95 7.98 4.56
C LEU A 95 -3.71 8.83 4.27
N ASN A 96 -2.64 8.62 5.03
CA ASN A 96 -1.36 9.32 4.85
C ASN A 96 -0.73 8.99 3.49
N CYS A 97 -0.76 7.72 3.08
CA CYS A 97 -0.26 7.28 1.79
C CYS A 97 -1.02 7.94 0.63
N ILE A 98 -2.36 7.93 0.67
CA ILE A 98 -3.20 8.60 -0.33
C ILE A 98 -2.92 10.10 -0.38
N HIS A 99 -2.87 10.76 0.78
CA HIS A 99 -2.60 12.19 0.86
C HIS A 99 -1.24 12.56 0.25
N HIS A 100 -0.20 11.81 0.60
CA HIS A 100 1.15 12.01 0.07
C HIS A 100 1.22 11.80 -1.45
N LEU A 101 0.58 10.75 -1.95
CA LEU A 101 0.52 10.47 -3.40
C LEU A 101 -0.19 11.58 -4.17
N LEU A 102 -1.34 12.04 -3.66
CA LEU A 102 -2.10 13.13 -4.29
C LEU A 102 -1.35 14.46 -4.25
N GLY A 103 -0.51 14.70 -3.25
CA GLY A 103 0.34 15.90 -3.17
C GLY A 103 1.48 15.92 -4.18
N GLN A 104 1.94 14.77 -4.67
CA GLN A 104 3.03 14.68 -5.67
C GLN A 104 2.55 14.92 -7.10
N VAL A 105 1.28 14.67 -7.38
CA VAL A 105 0.71 14.84 -8.71
C VAL A 105 0.00 16.20 -8.76
N PRO A 106 0.38 17.12 -9.67
CA PRO A 106 -0.34 18.38 -9.84
C PRO A 106 -1.71 18.09 -10.46
N TYR A 107 -2.69 17.81 -9.61
CA TYR A 107 -4.06 17.57 -10.04
C TYR A 107 -4.68 18.90 -10.48
N ALA A 108 -5.12 18.96 -11.73
CA ALA A 108 -5.90 20.06 -12.26
C ALA A 108 -7.24 19.51 -12.73
N GLU A 109 -8.31 20.26 -12.48
CA GLU A 109 -9.59 19.97 -13.12
C GLU A 109 -9.38 20.03 -14.62
N THR A 110 -9.60 18.90 -15.27
CA THR A 110 -9.51 18.79 -16.73
C THR A 110 -10.92 18.97 -17.28
N GLU A 111 -11.09 19.91 -18.21
CA GLU A 111 -12.36 20.04 -18.91
C GLU A 111 -12.61 18.78 -19.75
N HIS A 112 -13.64 18.04 -19.39
CA HIS A 112 -14.12 16.92 -20.18
C HIS A 112 -15.14 17.43 -21.19
N ALA A 113 -14.99 17.03 -22.46
CA ALA A 113 -16.00 17.31 -23.46
C ALA A 113 -17.36 16.74 -23.02
N ALA A 114 -18.42 17.55 -23.11
CA ALA A 114 -19.76 17.11 -22.78
C ALA A 114 -20.14 15.91 -23.67
N ILE A 115 -20.32 14.73 -23.06
CA ILE A 115 -20.78 13.54 -23.76
C ILE A 115 -22.28 13.72 -24.01
N VAL A 116 -22.63 14.11 -25.24
CA VAL A 116 -24.02 14.09 -25.68
C VAL A 116 -24.36 12.65 -26.04
N LEU A 117 -25.07 11.97 -25.14
CA LEU A 117 -25.63 10.67 -25.46
C LEU A 117 -26.67 10.86 -26.59
N PRO A 118 -26.65 10.02 -27.64
CA PRO A 118 -27.69 10.07 -28.66
C PRO A 118 -29.05 9.83 -27.99
N GLY A 119 -30.08 10.47 -28.54
CA GLY A 119 -31.45 10.21 -28.12
C GLY A 119 -31.74 8.71 -28.21
N ARG A 120 -32.43 8.17 -27.20
CA ARG A 120 -32.76 6.74 -27.17
C ARG A 120 -33.62 6.38 -28.38
N GLU A 121 -33.10 5.54 -29.27
CA GLU A 121 -33.87 4.96 -30.37
C GLU A 121 -34.96 4.03 -29.79
N ARG A 122 -36.22 4.30 -30.15
CA ARG A 122 -37.36 3.45 -29.81
C ARG A 122 -37.77 2.70 -31.07
N HIS A 123 -37.63 1.38 -31.06
CA HIS A 123 -38.22 0.53 -32.09
C HIS A 123 -39.68 0.24 -31.71
N GLU A 124 -40.59 0.33 -32.67
CA GLU A 124 -42.02 0.00 -32.47
C GLU A 124 -42.21 -1.46 -32.07
N ASP A 125 -41.31 -2.34 -32.53
CA ASP A 125 -41.30 -3.78 -32.23
C ASP A 125 -40.79 -4.11 -30.81
N TYR A 126 -40.30 -3.12 -30.07
CA TYR A 126 -39.74 -3.33 -28.74
C TYR A 126 -40.84 -3.37 -27.67
N ILE A 127 -41.35 -4.57 -27.42
CA ILE A 127 -42.34 -4.83 -26.37
C ILE A 127 -41.63 -5.29 -25.09
N ARG A 128 -41.86 -4.57 -23.97
CA ARG A 128 -41.44 -5.03 -22.65
C ARG A 128 -42.52 -5.91 -22.04
N TYR A 129 -42.22 -7.19 -21.86
CA TYR A 129 -43.04 -8.08 -21.05
C TYR A 129 -42.83 -7.79 -19.56
N PRO A 130 -43.86 -7.97 -18.72
CA PRO A 130 -43.71 -7.87 -17.28
C PRO A 130 -42.67 -8.89 -16.80
N VAL A 131 -41.77 -8.46 -15.90
CA VAL A 131 -40.77 -9.35 -15.31
C VAL A 131 -41.49 -10.37 -14.42
N PRO A 132 -41.28 -11.68 -14.62
CA PRO A 132 -41.85 -12.72 -13.75
C PRO A 132 -41.46 -12.53 -12.29
N ARG A 133 -42.37 -12.80 -11.36
CA ARG A 133 -42.16 -12.52 -9.92
C ARG A 133 -41.03 -13.35 -9.32
N GLU A 134 -40.76 -14.53 -9.86
CA GLU A 134 -39.65 -15.40 -9.50
C GLU A 134 -38.26 -14.82 -9.85
N MET A 135 -38.19 -13.89 -10.81
CA MET A 135 -36.96 -13.18 -11.17
C MET A 135 -36.74 -11.91 -10.32
N ILE A 136 -37.73 -11.52 -9.52
CA ILE A 136 -37.65 -10.36 -8.64
C ILE A 136 -37.05 -10.81 -7.31
N VAL A 137 -35.89 -10.26 -6.96
CA VAL A 137 -35.27 -10.47 -5.64
C VAL A 137 -36.17 -9.86 -4.58
N ARG A 138 -36.50 -10.64 -3.53
CA ARG A 138 -37.35 -10.16 -2.43
C ARG A 138 -36.62 -9.05 -1.67
N GLU A 139 -37.28 -7.90 -1.52
CA GLU A 139 -36.82 -6.86 -0.61
C GLU A 139 -36.95 -7.36 0.83
N VAL A 140 -35.86 -7.22 1.60
CA VAL A 140 -35.81 -7.56 3.02
C VAL A 140 -35.83 -6.25 3.80
N HIS A 141 -37.03 -5.76 4.09
CA HIS A 141 -37.27 -4.63 5.00
C HIS A 141 -38.28 -5.06 6.07
#